data_AF-A0A3N6RWU3-F1
#
_entry.id   AF-A0A3N6RWU3-F1
#
_cell.length_a   1.000
_cell.length_b   1.000
_cell.length_c   1.000
_cell.angle_alpha   90.00
_cell.angle_beta   90.00
_cell.angle_gamma   90.00
#
_symmetry.space_group_name_H-M   'P 1'
#
loop_
_entity.id
_entity.type
_entity.pdbx_description
1 polymer ?
#
loop_
_entity_poly.entity_id
_entity_poly.type
_entity_poly.pdbx_seq_one_letter_code
_entity_poly.pdbx_strand_id
1 'polypeptide(L)'
;MRELNCTEVHYVSGAGTSDVISSLNTVMETISASLASAAESLSSATSGREISQIFHTVVGLTSLYTRLTFITALLSAYTESTTSETTTTSA
;
A
#
# COMPACT_ATOMS: atom_id res chain seq x y z
N MET A 1 -25.56 17.60 38.64
CA MET A 1 -24.61 17.57 37.51
C MET A 1 -24.40 16.10 37.15
N ARG A 2 -24.74 15.68 35.92
CA ARG A 2 -24.49 14.31 35.45
C ARG A 2 -23.10 14.32 34.82
N GLU A 3 -22.16 13.60 35.42
CA GLU A 3 -20.87 13.34 34.82
C GLU A 3 -21.11 12.57 33.52
N LEU A 4 -20.70 13.18 32.39
CA LEU A 4 -20.56 12.49 31.13
C LEU A 4 -19.43 11.49 31.30
N ASN A 5 -19.80 10.22 31.46
CA ASN A 5 -18.86 9.10 31.36
C ASN A 5 -18.32 9.10 29.93
N CYS A 6 -17.19 9.79 29.72
CA CYS A 6 -16.40 9.67 28.52
C CYS A 6 -15.85 8.25 28.51
N THR A 7 -16.62 7.32 27.94
CA THR A 7 -16.09 6.04 27.49
C THR A 7 -15.00 6.39 26.49
N GLU A 8 -13.78 6.31 26.99
CA GLU A 8 -12.54 6.43 26.25
C GLU A 8 -12.68 5.56 25.01
N VAL A 9 -12.91 6.22 23.87
CA VAL A 9 -12.89 5.57 22.57
C VAL A 9 -11.43 5.23 22.35
N HIS A 10 -11.05 4.04 22.80
CA HIS A 10 -9.76 3.43 22.55
C HIS A 10 -9.60 3.41 21.02
N TYR A 11 -8.85 4.36 20.49
CA TYR A 11 -8.50 4.41 19.08
C TYR A 11 -7.71 3.14 18.76
N VAL A 12 -8.39 2.15 18.18
CA VAL A 12 -7.78 0.92 17.60
C VAL A 12 -7.04 1.27 16.30
N SER A 13 -6.34 2.41 16.25
CA SER A 13 -5.89 3.04 14.99
C SER A 13 -4.56 2.49 14.46
N GLY A 14 -3.79 1.76 15.29
CA GLY A 14 -2.48 1.22 14.90
C GLY A 14 -2.48 -0.18 14.29
N ALA A 15 -3.21 -1.12 14.87
CA ALA A 15 -3.15 -2.54 14.50
C ALA A 15 -3.71 -2.82 13.10
N GLY A 16 -4.92 -2.31 12.80
CA GLY A 16 -5.54 -2.50 11.49
C GLY A 16 -4.77 -1.82 10.36
N THR A 17 -4.10 -0.70 10.63
CA THR A 17 -3.30 0.01 9.62
C THR A 17 -2.02 -0.76 9.28
N SER A 18 -1.39 -1.42 10.26
CA SER A 18 -0.23 -2.28 10.04
C SER A 18 -0.57 -3.50 9.17
N ASP A 19 -1.71 -4.16 9.42
CA ASP A 19 -2.19 -5.28 8.61
C ASP A 19 -2.50 -4.87 7.17
N VAL A 20 -3.06 -3.68 6.97
CA VAL A 20 -3.31 -3.10 5.64
C VAL A 20 -2.00 -2.79 4.91
N ILE A 21 -1.02 -2.18 5.57
CA ILE A 21 0.32 -1.93 5.00
C ILE A 21 0.98 -3.24 4.58
N SER A 22 0.92 -4.27 5.43
CA SER A 22 1.45 -5.60 5.11
C SER A 22 0.78 -6.20 3.87
N SER A 23 -0.55 -6.14 3.81
CA SER A 23 -1.33 -6.62 2.66
C SER A 23 -0.99 -5.86 1.37
N LEU A 24 -0.81 -4.53 1.45
CA LEU A 24 -0.39 -3.69 0.32
C LEU A 24 1.01 -4.08 -0.17
N ASN A 25 1.94 -4.38 0.74
CA ASN A 25 3.28 -4.85 0.38
C ASN A 25 3.22 -6.19 -0.38
N THR A 26 2.42 -7.16 0.07
CA THR A 26 2.23 -8.43 -0.64
C THR A 26 1.64 -8.23 -2.05
N VAL A 27 0.70 -7.30 -2.21
CA VAL A 27 0.15 -6.96 -3.54
C VAL A 27 1.23 -6.30 -4.41
N MET A 28 2.07 -5.42 -3.87
CA MET A 28 3.19 -4.81 -4.60
C MET A 28 4.25 -5.84 -5.03
N GLU A 29 4.53 -6.86 -4.20
CA GLU A 29 5.40 -7.98 -4.58
C GLU A 29 4.80 -8.79 -5.75
N THR A 30 3.50 -9.06 -5.70
CA THR A 30 2.78 -9.78 -6.77
C THR A 30 2.82 -9.00 -8.09
N ILE A 31 2.64 -7.67 -8.02
CA ILE A 31 2.75 -6.78 -9.19
C ILE A 31 4.19 -6.81 -9.73
N SER A 32 5.19 -6.78 -8.86
CA SER A 32 6.61 -6.85 -9.23
C SER A 32 6.94 -8.16 -9.96
N ALA A 33 6.45 -9.29 -9.45
CA ALA A 33 6.59 -10.59 -10.11
C ALA A 33 5.92 -10.59 -11.49
N SER A 34 4.71 -10.02 -11.60
CA SER A 34 3.99 -9.92 -12.87
C SER A 34 4.71 -9.03 -13.89
N LEU A 35 5.33 -7.94 -13.43
CA LEU A 35 6.19 -7.07 -14.25
C LEU A 35 7.44 -7.82 -14.76
N ALA A 36 8.07 -8.64 -13.91
CA ALA A 36 9.20 -9.47 -14.32
C ALA A 36 8.79 -10.50 -15.39
N SER A 37 7.65 -11.19 -15.19
CA SER A 37 7.11 -12.12 -16.21
C SER A 37 6.73 -11.41 -17.51
N ALA A 38 6.20 -10.18 -17.45
CA ALA A 38 5.90 -9.38 -18.63
C ALA A 38 7.18 -8.98 -19.38
N ALA A 39 8.26 -8.64 -18.67
CA ALA A 39 9.57 -8.35 -19.27
C ALA A 39 10.17 -9.60 -19.96
N GLU A 40 10.06 -10.78 -19.33
CA GLU A 40 10.49 -12.04 -19.93
C GLU A 40 9.65 -12.42 -21.16
N SER A 41 8.34 -12.20 -21.10
CA SER A 41 7.44 -12.35 -22.25
C SER A 41 7.80 -11.38 -23.39
N LEU A 42 8.19 -10.14 -23.06
CA LEU A 42 8.64 -9.17 -24.06
C LEU A 42 9.92 -9.62 -24.75
N SER A 43 10.86 -10.20 -23.98
CA SER A 43 12.12 -10.73 -24.52
C SER A 43 11.92 -11.88 -25.51
N SER A 44 10.77 -12.57 -25.46
CA SER A 44 10.45 -13.71 -26.32
C SER A 44 9.36 -13.39 -27.36
N ALA A 45 8.77 -12.20 -27.32
CA ALA A 45 7.72 -11.78 -28.23
C ALA A 45 8.29 -11.53 -29.64
N THR A 46 7.62 -12.08 -30.66
CA THR A 46 8.07 -11.96 -32.06
C THR A 46 7.08 -11.19 -32.94
N SER A 47 5.85 -11.01 -32.48
CA SER A 47 4.83 -10.27 -33.21
C SER A 47 4.54 -8.89 -32.60
N GLY A 48 4.28 -7.90 -33.46
CA GLY A 48 3.95 -6.54 -33.00
C GLY A 48 2.68 -6.46 -32.15
N ARG A 49 1.72 -7.39 -32.33
CA ARG A 49 0.51 -7.48 -31.51
C ARG A 49 0.82 -7.95 -30.09
N GLU A 50 1.64 -8.99 -29.93
CA GLU A 50 2.08 -9.48 -28.61
C GLU A 50 2.86 -8.39 -27.86
N ILE A 51 3.81 -7.74 -28.54
CA ILE A 51 4.58 -6.62 -27.98
C ILE A 51 3.64 -5.51 -27.48
N SER A 52 2.64 -5.13 -28.28
CA SER A 52 1.67 -4.09 -27.90
C SER A 52 0.83 -4.48 -26.67
N GLN A 53 0.38 -5.74 -26.58
CA GLN A 53 -0.37 -6.24 -25.43
C GLN A 53 0.50 -6.26 -24.16
N ILE A 54 1.75 -6.75 -24.26
CA ILE A 54 2.69 -6.78 -23.14
C ILE A 54 2.98 -5.35 -22.65
N PHE A 55 3.16 -4.40 -23.57
CA PHE A 55 3.39 -3.01 -23.21
C PHE A 55 2.20 -2.40 -22.43
N HIS A 56 0.97 -2.68 -22.86
CA HIS A 56 -0.23 -2.26 -22.14
C HIS A 56 -0.29 -2.86 -20.73
N THR A 57 0.04 -4.13 -20.59
CA THR A 57 0.12 -4.81 -19.28
C THR A 57 1.17 -4.16 -18.39
N VAL A 58 2.37 -3.89 -18.90
CA VAL A 58 3.44 -3.21 -18.15
C VAL A 58 2.99 -1.83 -17.67
N VAL A 59 2.43 -1.00 -18.55
CA VAL A 59 1.96 0.34 -18.18
C VAL A 59 0.86 0.29 -17.11
N GLY A 60 -0.09 -0.65 -17.25
CA GLY A 60 -1.16 -0.84 -16.25
C GLY A 60 -0.62 -1.26 -14.89
N LEU A 61 0.28 -2.24 -14.86
CA LEU A 61 0.91 -2.72 -13.63
C LEU A 61 1.79 -1.66 -12.97
N THR A 62 2.58 -0.90 -13.74
CA THR A 62 3.38 0.21 -13.21
C THR A 62 2.48 1.30 -12.60
N SER A 63 1.38 1.67 -13.27
CA SER A 63 0.45 2.66 -12.73
C SER A 63 -0.18 2.20 -11.42
N LEU A 64 -0.57 0.93 -11.34
CA LEU A 64 -1.11 0.35 -10.11
C LEU A 64 -0.05 0.33 -9.00
N TYR A 65 1.18 -0.11 -9.30
CA TYR A 65 2.29 -0.13 -8.35
C TYR A 65 2.52 1.25 -7.74
N THR A 66 2.65 2.30 -8.56
CA THR A 66 2.87 3.67 -8.08
C THR A 66 1.74 4.16 -7.17
N ARG A 67 0.48 3.85 -7.49
CA ARG A 67 -0.67 4.22 -6.64
C ARG A 67 -0.62 3.50 -5.29
N LEU A 68 -0.30 2.21 -5.27
CA LEU A 68 -0.18 1.45 -4.03
C LEU A 68 1.02 1.92 -3.19
N THR A 69 2.14 2.26 -3.81
CA THR A 69 3.30 2.86 -3.12
C THR A 69 2.90 4.17 -2.45
N PHE A 70 2.17 5.05 -3.14
CA PHE A 70 1.69 6.31 -2.57
C PHE A 70 0.75 6.09 -1.38
N ILE A 71 -0.21 5.17 -1.50
CA ILE A 71 -1.13 4.83 -0.40
C ILE A 71 -0.37 4.25 0.79
N THR A 72 0.58 3.34 0.53
CA THR A 72 1.42 2.73 1.57
C THR A 72 2.22 3.80 2.30
N ALA A 73 2.82 4.75 1.58
CA ALA A 73 3.56 5.86 2.17
C ALA A 73 2.69 6.77 3.05
N LEU A 74 1.47 7.09 2.60
CA LEU A 74 0.50 7.86 3.40
C LEU A 74 0.10 7.13 4.69
N LEU A 75 -0.20 5.83 4.58
CA LEU A 75 -0.58 5.02 5.74
C LEU A 75 0.57 4.88 6.74
N SER A 76 1.80 4.64 6.25
CA SER A 76 3.00 4.57 7.09
C SER A 76 3.23 5.88 7.85
N ALA A 77 3.11 7.03 7.17
CA ALA A 77 3.24 8.34 7.80
C ALA A 77 2.15 8.59 8.87
N TYR A 78 0.92 8.12 8.63
CA TYR A 78 -0.16 8.22 9.59
C TYR A 78 0.10 7.39 10.86
N THR A 79 0.59 6.15 10.72
CA THR A 79 1.00 5.30 11.87
C THR A 79 2.17 5.89 12.66
N GLU A 80 3.12 6.53 12.00
CA GLU A 80 4.26 7.17 12.66
C GLU A 80 3.82 8.42 13.46
N SER A 81 2.89 9.20 12.92
CA SER A 81 2.32 10.37 13.61
C SER A 81 1.49 10.00 14.83
N THR A 82 0.72 8.90 14.80
CA THR A 82 -0.10 8.47 15.96
C THR A 82 0.76 7.97 17.12
N THR A 83 1.97 7.48 16.85
CA THR A 83 2.91 7.04 17.89
C THR A 83 3.48 8.23 18.68
N SER A 84 3.58 9.41 18.07
CA SER A 84 4.15 10.62 18.69
C SER A 84 3.18 11.34 19.64
N GLU A 85 1.87 11.30 19.40
CA GLU A 85 0.88 12.00 20.24
C GLU A 85 0.61 11.30 21.60
N THR A 86 1.03 10.04 21.77
CA THR A 86 0.77 9.30 23.02
C THR A 86 1.80 9.63 24.13
N THR A 87 2.87 10.38 23.83
CA THR A 87 3.98 10.60 24.79
C THR A 87 3.88 11.92 25.57
N THR A 88 2.95 12.82 25.26
CA THR A 88 2.91 14.17 25.86
C THR A 88 1.83 14.41 26.92
N THR A 89 1.04 13.40 27.31
CA THR A 89 0.00 13.54 28.37
C THR A 89 0.34 12.80 29.67
N SER A 90 1.61 12.81 30.08
CA SER A 90 2.03 12.39 31.42
C SER A 90 3.31 13.11 31.83
N ALA A 91 3.16 14.36 32.28
CA ALA A 91 4.14 15.08 33.10
C ALA A 91 3.42 16.14 33.94
#